data_AF-A0A821PNE4-F1
#
_entry.id   AF-A0A821PNE4-F1
#
_cell.length_a   1.000
_cell.length_b   1.000
_cell.length_c   1.000
_cell.angle_alpha   90.00
_cell.angle_beta   90.00
_cell.angle_gamma   90.00
#
_symmetry.space_group_name_H-M   'P 1'
#
loop_
_entity.id
_entity.type
_entity.pdbx_description
1 polymer ?
#
loop_
_entity_poly.entity_id
_entity_poly.type
_entity_poly.pdbx_seq_one_letter_code
_entity_poly.pdbx_strand_id
1 'polypeptide(L)'
;MPKGKEFSKEEKTLLFRIIVFVDSEKSGPKIPLNNVCDRLQVMLGLSRRTIINLRQEMSRLADQQNNTEQTEEDDDEEQPEVRPRRQSTSPRHAIQAKKTLLTPAGNSGRKKIVLTEYEEDQIRYTFHWLLASKQYPTTAKLLTRLLEDTPDFPIQSEMTLLRYMHRLGFKYKATSKISIPLDATSFIAARAKYFRHLSDLRTNDFVIYYHDETCTNSGDEQRYVWVD
;
A
#
# COMPACT_ATOMS: atom_id res chain seq x y z
N MET A 1 -19.29 -22.75 7.86
CA MET A 1 -18.88 -21.39 7.45
C MET A 1 -20.07 -20.46 7.65
N PRO A 2 -19.90 -19.25 8.22
CA PRO A 2 -21.01 -18.31 8.34
C PRO A 2 -21.53 -17.96 6.95
N LYS A 3 -22.85 -18.12 6.74
CA LYS A 3 -23.51 -17.72 5.50
C LYS A 3 -23.41 -16.19 5.40
N GLY A 4 -22.98 -15.69 4.24
CA GLY A 4 -22.92 -14.24 3.99
C GLY A 4 -24.31 -13.62 4.11
N LYS A 5 -24.36 -12.31 4.41
CA LYS A 5 -25.62 -11.56 4.42
C LYS A 5 -26.29 -11.66 3.04
N GLU A 6 -27.49 -12.22 2.99
CA GLU A 6 -28.30 -12.26 1.79
C GLU A 6 -29.04 -10.93 1.64
N PHE A 7 -28.97 -10.33 0.45
CA PHE A 7 -29.64 -9.06 0.14
C PHE A 7 -30.95 -9.33 -0.59
N SER A 8 -31.98 -8.55 -0.28
CA SER A 8 -33.25 -8.56 -1.02
C SER A 8 -33.04 -8.12 -2.47
N LYS A 9 -33.95 -8.52 -3.37
CA LYS A 9 -33.89 -8.16 -4.80
C LYS A 9 -33.88 -6.65 -5.00
N GLU A 10 -34.65 -5.91 -4.20
CA GLU A 10 -34.72 -4.45 -4.23
C GLU A 10 -33.45 -3.77 -3.71
N GLU A 11 -32.81 -4.36 -2.68
CA GLU A 11 -31.53 -3.86 -2.18
C GLU A 11 -30.43 -4.06 -3.22
N LYS A 12 -30.43 -5.20 -3.92
CA LYS A 12 -29.46 -5.49 -4.97
C LYS A 12 -29.56 -4.52 -6.14
N THR A 13 -30.77 -4.17 -6.59
CA THR A 13 -30.93 -3.21 -7.71
C THR A 13 -30.40 -1.83 -7.33
N LEU A 14 -30.63 -1.37 -6.10
CA LEU A 14 -30.06 -0.12 -5.60
C LEU A 14 -28.53 -0.18 -5.52
N LEU A 15 -27.97 -1.26 -4.96
CA LEU A 15 -26.53 -1.49 -4.86
C LEU A 15 -25.87 -1.51 -6.25
N PHE A 16 -26.52 -2.15 -7.24
CA PHE A 16 -26.04 -2.21 -8.62
C PHE A 16 -26.00 -0.83 -9.27
N ARG A 17 -27.04 0.00 -9.09
CA ARG A 17 -27.05 1.39 -9.61
C ARG A 17 -25.90 2.21 -9.04
N ILE A 18 -25.63 2.10 -7.73
CA ILE A 18 -24.53 2.82 -7.08
C ILE A 18 -23.18 2.35 -7.61
N ILE A 19 -22.99 1.04 -7.80
CA ILE A 19 -21.75 0.48 -8.37
C ILE A 19 -21.52 1.02 -9.79
N VAL A 20 -22.54 1.00 -10.66
CA VAL A 20 -22.45 1.51 -12.03
C VAL A 20 -22.12 3.00 -12.05
N PHE A 21 -22.77 3.79 -11.19
CA PHE A 21 -22.50 5.22 -11.06
C PHE A 21 -21.03 5.49 -10.69
N VAL A 22 -20.53 4.86 -9.63
CA VAL A 22 -19.14 5.04 -9.18
C VAL A 22 -18.13 4.50 -10.21
N ASP A 23 -18.47 3.44 -10.95
CA ASP A 23 -17.63 2.92 -12.02
C ASP A 23 -17.61 3.85 -13.26
N SER A 24 -18.69 4.57 -13.55
CA SER A 24 -18.75 5.56 -14.65
C SER A 24 -17.88 6.80 -14.39
N GLU A 25 -17.65 7.16 -13.13
CA GLU A 25 -16.78 8.28 -12.75
C GLU A 25 -15.29 7.99 -12.94
N LYS A 26 -14.89 6.75 -13.23
CA LYS A 26 -13.49 6.38 -13.46
C LYS A 26 -12.81 7.18 -14.58
N SER A 27 -13.58 7.65 -15.55
CA SER A 27 -13.09 8.40 -16.72
C SER A 27 -13.18 9.93 -16.57
N GLY A 28 -13.61 10.45 -15.40
CA GLY A 28 -13.75 11.88 -15.14
C GLY A 28 -12.45 12.59 -14.72
N PRO A 29 -12.34 13.93 -14.87
CA PRO A 29 -11.15 14.67 -14.50
C PRO A 29 -11.13 14.96 -12.98
N LYS A 30 -10.00 14.65 -12.33
CA LYS A 30 -9.60 15.15 -10.99
C LYS A 30 -10.38 14.66 -9.75
N ILE A 31 -10.46 13.34 -9.53
CA ILE A 31 -10.54 12.80 -8.16
C ILE A 31 -9.43 11.75 -8.01
N PRO A 32 -8.61 11.80 -6.95
CA PRO A 32 -7.49 10.87 -6.78
C PRO A 32 -7.98 9.41 -6.84
N LEU A 33 -7.54 8.74 -7.91
CA LEU A 33 -7.92 7.43 -8.46
C LEU A 33 -7.65 6.21 -7.57
N ASN A 34 -7.49 6.40 -6.26
CA ASN A 34 -7.10 5.29 -5.40
C ASN A 34 -8.34 4.59 -4.84
N ASN A 35 -8.69 3.53 -5.56
CA ASN A 35 -9.65 2.46 -5.31
C ASN A 35 -11.13 2.85 -5.26
N VAL A 36 -11.79 2.67 -6.41
CA VAL A 36 -13.26 2.56 -6.52
C VAL A 36 -13.85 1.59 -5.50
N CYS A 37 -13.16 0.48 -5.21
CA CYS A 37 -13.58 -0.45 -4.18
C CYS A 37 -13.56 0.16 -2.77
N ASP A 38 -12.64 1.06 -2.46
CA ASP A 38 -12.56 1.71 -1.14
C ASP A 38 -13.67 2.76 -0.99
N ARG A 39 -14.00 3.47 -2.08
CA ARG A 39 -15.18 4.35 -2.14
C ARG A 39 -16.48 3.58 -1.94
N LEU A 40 -16.65 2.47 -2.63
CA LEU A 40 -17.84 1.62 -2.49
C LEU A 40 -17.97 1.03 -1.08
N GLN A 41 -16.86 0.70 -0.43
CA GLN A 41 -16.87 0.26 0.97
C GLN A 41 -17.41 1.34 1.90
N VAL A 42 -16.97 2.59 1.71
CA VAL A 42 -17.44 3.73 2.53
C VAL A 42 -18.90 4.08 2.24
N MET A 43 -19.30 4.14 0.96
CA MET A 43 -20.65 4.53 0.56
C MET A 43 -21.71 3.49 0.96
N LEU A 44 -21.38 2.21 0.85
CA LEU A 44 -22.33 1.11 1.09
C LEU A 44 -22.19 0.51 2.50
N GLY A 45 -21.13 0.84 3.23
CA GLY A 45 -20.80 0.20 4.51
C GLY A 45 -20.53 -1.30 4.39
N LEU A 46 -20.15 -1.78 3.20
CA LEU A 46 -19.96 -3.19 2.90
C LEU A 46 -18.48 -3.56 2.84
N SER A 47 -18.17 -4.83 3.12
CA SER A 47 -16.80 -5.33 2.95
C SER A 47 -16.39 -5.38 1.48
N ARG A 48 -15.10 -5.22 1.20
CA ARG A 48 -14.52 -5.38 -0.14
C ARG A 48 -14.93 -6.69 -0.82
N ARG A 49 -14.98 -7.79 -0.06
CA ARG A 49 -15.36 -9.11 -0.55
C ARG A 49 -16.82 -9.15 -1.01
N THR A 50 -17.71 -8.51 -0.27
CA THR A 50 -19.13 -8.39 -0.62
C THR A 50 -19.31 -7.62 -1.93
N ILE A 51 -18.57 -6.53 -2.11
CA ILE A 51 -18.62 -5.72 -3.34
C ILE A 51 -18.11 -6.51 -4.56
N ILE A 52 -17.06 -7.32 -4.40
CA ILE A 52 -16.56 -8.20 -5.47
C ILE A 52 -17.61 -9.23 -5.85
N ASN A 53 -18.28 -9.85 -4.88
CA ASN A 53 -19.33 -10.82 -5.14
C ASN A 53 -20.52 -10.18 -5.88
N LEU A 54 -20.94 -8.98 -5.47
CA LEU A 54 -22.02 -8.24 -6.14
C LEU A 54 -21.67 -7.89 -7.59
N ARG A 55 -20.40 -7.56 -7.88
CA ARG A 55 -19.94 -7.33 -9.26
C ARG A 55 -20.00 -8.58 -10.12
N GLN A 56 -19.58 -9.72 -9.57
CA GLN A 56 -19.67 -11.01 -10.28
C GLN A 56 -21.12 -11.41 -10.51
N GLU A 57 -22.00 -11.15 -9.54
CA GLU A 57 -23.44 -11.40 -9.67
C GLU A 57 -24.06 -10.51 -10.76
N MET A 58 -23.73 -9.21 -10.80
CA MET A 58 -24.16 -8.28 -11.84
C MET A 58 -23.71 -8.75 -13.23
N SER A 59 -22.46 -9.17 -13.39
CA SER A 59 -21.93 -9.69 -14.67
C SER A 59 -22.69 -10.94 -15.13
N ARG A 60 -22.97 -11.87 -14.22
CA ARG A 60 -23.73 -13.09 -14.54
C ARG A 60 -25.17 -12.79 -14.98
N LEU A 61 -25.80 -11.79 -14.38
CA LEU A 61 -27.14 -11.36 -14.78
C LEU A 61 -27.14 -10.71 -16.16
N ALA A 62 -26.12 -9.91 -16.49
CA ALA A 62 -25.96 -9.34 -17.83
C ALA A 62 -25.72 -10.43 -18.91
N ASP A 63 -24.90 -11.44 -18.60
CA ASP A 63 -24.65 -12.56 -19.51
C ASP A 63 -25.92 -13.42 -19.74
N GLN A 64 -26.80 -13.51 -18.74
CA GLN A 64 -28.09 -14.20 -18.87
C GLN A 64 -29.07 -13.43 -19.73
N GLN A 65 -29.12 -12.09 -19.62
CA GLN A 65 -29.99 -11.24 -20.44
C GLN A 65 -29.59 -11.29 -21.92
N ASN A 66 -28.30 -11.17 -22.24
CA ASN A 66 -27.80 -11.23 -23.62
C ASN A 66 -28.04 -12.60 -24.29
N ASN A 67 -28.00 -13.70 -23.53
CA ASN A 67 -28.31 -15.03 -24.07
C ASN A 67 -29.81 -15.26 -24.29
N THR A 68 -30.68 -14.61 -23.51
CA THR A 68 -32.14 -14.68 -23.70
C THR A 68 -32.58 -13.83 -24.90
N GLU A 69 -32.01 -12.65 -25.09
CA GLU A 69 -32.29 -11.78 -26.24
C GLU A 69 -31.82 -12.41 -27.57
N GLN A 70 -30.73 -13.19 -27.58
CA GLN A 70 -30.29 -13.97 -28.76
C GLN A 70 -31.18 -15.17 -29.11
N THR A 71 -32.11 -15.58 -28.24
CA THR A 71 -33.02 -16.72 -28.51
C THR A 71 -34.38 -16.25 -29.04
N GLU A 72 -34.72 -14.96 -28.91
CA GLU A 72 -36.03 -14.41 -29.30
C GLU A 72 -36.00 -13.61 -30.62
N GLU A 73 -34.82 -13.40 -31.23
CA GLU A 73 -34.66 -12.68 -32.51
C GLU A 73 -34.42 -13.60 -33.74
N ASP A 74 -34.35 -14.93 -33.56
CA ASP A 74 -33.98 -15.90 -34.62
C ASP A 74 -35.15 -16.80 -35.10
N ASP A 75 -36.41 -16.39 -34.90
CA ASP A 75 -37.60 -17.06 -35.46
C ASP A 75 -38.27 -16.16 -36.52
N ASP A 76 -37.63 -15.89 -37.66
CA ASP A 76 -38.27 -15.67 -38.97
C ASP A 76 -37.22 -15.56 -40.12
N GLU A 77 -37.43 -16.34 -41.19
CA GLU A 77 -36.78 -16.32 -42.54
C GLU A 77 -35.36 -16.91 -42.77
N GLU A 78 -35.37 -18.22 -43.06
CA GLU A 78 -34.87 -18.91 -44.28
C GLU A 78 -33.38 -18.91 -44.72
N GLN A 79 -32.81 -20.12 -44.60
CA GLN A 79 -31.74 -20.83 -45.35
C GLN A 79 -30.24 -20.69 -45.00
N PRO A 80 -29.47 -21.81 -44.99
CA PRO A 80 -28.18 -21.91 -44.31
C PRO A 80 -27.00 -21.75 -45.28
N GLU A 81 -26.26 -20.64 -45.17
CA GLU A 81 -24.93 -20.55 -45.78
C GLU A 81 -23.86 -21.10 -44.83
N VAL A 82 -23.38 -22.30 -45.16
CA VAL A 82 -22.23 -22.95 -44.55
C VAL A 82 -20.99 -22.07 -44.71
N ARG A 83 -20.48 -21.52 -43.60
CA ARG A 83 -19.06 -21.10 -43.51
C ARG A 83 -18.37 -21.82 -42.36
N PRO A 84 -17.23 -22.49 -42.62
CA PRO A 84 -16.60 -23.37 -41.66
C PRO A 84 -16.04 -22.57 -40.49
N ARG A 85 -16.54 -22.88 -39.29
CA ARG A 85 -15.90 -22.51 -38.02
C ARG A 85 -14.49 -23.09 -38.05
N ARG A 86 -13.49 -22.22 -38.20
CA ARG A 86 -12.07 -22.56 -37.99
C ARG A 86 -11.95 -23.13 -36.59
N GLN A 87 -11.94 -24.45 -36.51
CA GLN A 87 -11.43 -25.17 -35.37
C GLN A 87 -9.93 -24.85 -35.30
N SER A 88 -9.54 -23.89 -34.47
CA SER A 88 -8.21 -23.92 -33.90
C SER A 88 -8.18 -25.01 -32.85
N THR A 89 -8.21 -26.27 -33.30
CA THR A 89 -7.65 -27.38 -32.56
C THR A 89 -6.15 -27.13 -32.46
N SER A 90 -5.73 -26.31 -31.50
CA SER A 90 -4.37 -26.41 -31.00
C SER A 90 -4.21 -27.83 -30.46
N PRO A 91 -3.26 -28.62 -30.97
CA PRO A 91 -2.90 -29.86 -30.30
C PRO A 91 -2.39 -29.46 -28.92
N ARG A 92 -3.20 -29.68 -27.88
CA ARG A 92 -2.67 -29.86 -26.53
C ARG A 92 -1.81 -31.11 -26.64
N HIS A 93 -0.53 -30.92 -26.94
CA HIS A 93 0.46 -31.91 -26.54
C HIS A 93 0.24 -32.12 -25.06
N ALA A 94 -0.32 -33.28 -24.72
CA ALA A 94 -0.24 -33.81 -23.39
C ALA A 94 1.24 -33.99 -23.11
N ILE A 95 1.88 -32.94 -22.60
CA ILE A 95 3.13 -33.09 -21.87
C ILE A 95 2.69 -33.91 -20.66
N GLN A 96 2.85 -35.23 -20.76
CA GLN A 96 2.93 -36.08 -19.60
C GLN A 96 3.99 -35.44 -18.72
N ALA A 97 3.54 -34.73 -17.68
CA ALA A 97 4.40 -34.31 -16.61
C ALA A 97 5.01 -35.59 -16.05
N LYS A 98 6.24 -35.90 -16.48
CA LYS A 98 7.09 -36.82 -15.74
C LYS A 98 7.06 -36.26 -14.32
N LYS A 99 6.49 -37.03 -13.39
CA LYS A 99 6.63 -36.77 -11.96
C LYS A 99 8.13 -36.81 -11.69
N THR A 100 8.79 -35.67 -11.83
CA THR A 100 10.09 -35.47 -11.23
C THR A 100 9.83 -35.62 -9.74
N LEU A 101 10.42 -36.67 -9.16
CA LEU A 101 10.48 -36.85 -7.72
C LEU A 101 10.97 -35.52 -7.16
N LEU A 102 10.08 -34.78 -6.51
CA LEU A 102 10.43 -33.57 -5.79
C LEU A 102 11.46 -34.01 -4.74
N THR A 103 12.72 -33.73 -5.02
CA THR A 103 13.79 -33.83 -4.05
C THR A 103 13.32 -32.98 -2.86
N PRO A 104 13.40 -33.48 -1.61
CA PRO A 104 13.05 -32.66 -0.47
C PRO A 104 13.87 -31.38 -0.59
N ALA A 105 13.20 -30.23 -0.49
CA ALA A 105 13.81 -28.92 -0.63
C ALA A 105 14.96 -28.81 0.37
N GLY A 106 16.15 -29.18 -0.07
CA GLY A 106 17.36 -29.06 0.72
C GLY A 106 17.53 -27.59 0.98
N ASN A 107 17.62 -27.21 2.25
CA ASN A 107 18.11 -25.89 2.63
C ASN A 107 19.32 -25.61 1.76
N SER A 108 19.25 -24.57 0.92
CA SER A 108 20.37 -24.22 0.07
C SER A 108 21.60 -24.15 0.97
N GLY A 109 22.68 -24.86 0.62
CA GLY A 109 23.86 -25.05 1.47
C GLY A 109 24.65 -23.76 1.75
N ARG A 110 23.99 -22.60 1.69
CA ARG A 110 24.55 -21.30 2.02
C ARG A 110 24.90 -21.30 3.51
N LYS A 111 26.20 -21.21 3.79
CA LYS A 111 26.72 -21.08 5.14
C LYS A 111 26.04 -19.90 5.84
N LYS A 112 25.59 -20.12 7.07
CA LYS A 112 25.09 -19.05 7.92
C LYS A 112 26.25 -18.13 8.24
N ILE A 113 26.22 -16.91 7.71
CA ILE A 113 27.13 -15.83 8.13
C ILE A 113 26.83 -15.61 9.62
N VAL A 114 27.84 -15.63 10.47
CA VAL A 114 27.74 -15.27 11.89
C VAL A 114 28.67 -14.08 12.08
N LEU A 115 28.11 -12.95 12.53
CA LEU A 115 28.89 -11.76 12.85
C LEU A 115 29.51 -11.90 14.24
N THR A 116 30.69 -11.31 14.39
CA THR A 116 31.36 -11.05 15.67
C THR A 116 30.77 -9.80 16.33
N GLU A 117 30.91 -9.68 17.65
CA GLU A 117 30.43 -8.51 18.41
C GLU A 117 30.98 -7.19 17.86
N TYR A 118 32.26 -7.18 17.46
CA TYR A 118 32.89 -6.03 16.82
C TYR A 118 32.17 -5.61 15.53
N GLU A 119 31.81 -6.56 14.67
CA GLU A 119 31.12 -6.27 13.41
C GLU A 119 29.66 -5.82 13.64
N GLU A 120 29.01 -6.30 14.70
CA GLU A 120 27.70 -5.82 15.14
C GLU A 120 27.78 -4.36 15.60
N ASP A 121 28.83 -3.99 16.34
CA ASP A 121 29.07 -2.62 16.78
C ASP A 121 29.41 -1.68 15.61
N GLN A 122 30.11 -2.16 14.58
CA GLN A 122 30.32 -1.38 13.36
C GLN A 122 29.00 -0.99 12.69
N ILE A 123 28.03 -1.92 12.59
CA ILE A 123 26.71 -1.63 12.03
C ILE A 123 26.01 -0.53 12.83
N ARG A 124 26.04 -0.60 14.17
CA ARG A 124 25.45 0.42 15.05
C ARG A 124 26.16 1.77 14.91
N TYR A 125 27.49 1.76 14.85
CA TYR A 125 28.28 2.97 14.70
C TYR A 125 27.94 3.69 13.39
N THR A 126 27.97 2.97 12.26
CA THR A 126 27.63 3.55 10.94
C THR A 126 26.19 4.07 10.92
N PHE A 127 25.26 3.36 11.56
CA PHE A 127 23.88 3.80 11.70
C PHE A 127 23.75 5.15 12.44
N HIS A 128 24.37 5.26 13.61
CA HIS A 128 24.33 6.48 14.43
C HIS A 128 25.09 7.63 13.77
N TRP A 129 26.17 7.33 13.03
CA TRP A 129 26.89 8.31 12.23
C TRP A 129 26.01 8.89 11.10
N LEU A 130 25.22 8.06 10.41
CA LEU A 130 24.27 8.54 9.40
C LEU A 130 23.23 9.49 10.02
N LEU A 131 22.72 9.15 11.20
CA LEU A 131 21.80 10.03 11.93
C LEU A 131 22.47 11.36 12.33
N ALA A 132 23.70 11.31 12.83
CA ALA A 132 24.46 12.51 13.20
C ALA A 132 24.75 13.42 11.99
N SER A 133 24.98 12.85 10.81
CA SER A 133 25.15 13.57 9.54
C SER A 133 23.84 14.08 8.92
N LYS A 134 22.71 13.98 9.65
CA LYS A 134 21.36 14.39 9.21
C LYS A 134 20.88 13.65 7.96
N GLN A 135 21.38 12.44 7.73
CA GLN A 135 20.92 11.57 6.64
C GLN A 135 20.05 10.45 7.19
N TYR A 136 18.95 10.15 6.52
CA TYR A 136 18.14 8.98 6.90
C TYR A 136 18.90 7.68 6.63
N PRO A 137 19.08 6.82 7.64
CA PRO A 137 19.74 5.54 7.47
C PRO A 137 18.83 4.63 6.65
N THR A 138 19.27 4.30 5.44
CA THR A 138 18.65 3.27 4.59
C THR A 138 19.60 2.10 4.52
N THR A 139 19.09 0.87 4.39
CA THR A 139 19.94 -0.33 4.30
C THR A 139 20.99 -0.23 3.19
N ALA A 140 20.63 0.34 2.03
CA ALA A 140 21.57 0.60 0.94
C ALA A 140 22.69 1.57 1.35
N LYS A 141 22.34 2.74 1.90
CA LYS A 141 23.33 3.74 2.36
C LYS A 141 24.24 3.20 3.44
N LEU A 142 23.67 2.44 4.37
CA LEU A 142 24.43 1.81 5.45
C LEU A 142 25.41 0.79 4.87
N LEU A 143 24.98 -0.05 3.92
CA LEU A 143 25.87 -1.01 3.27
C LEU A 143 27.00 -0.33 2.49
N THR A 144 26.68 0.69 1.68
CA THR A 144 27.68 1.45 0.93
C THR A 144 28.72 2.04 1.87
N ARG A 145 28.28 2.69 2.95
CA ARG A 145 29.17 3.30 3.92
C ARG A 145 30.02 2.28 4.69
N LEU A 146 29.41 1.17 5.09
CA LEU A 146 30.08 0.09 5.80
C LEU A 146 31.19 -0.54 4.94
N LEU A 147 30.95 -0.72 3.64
CA LEU A 147 31.93 -1.24 2.69
C LEU A 147 33.02 -0.21 2.33
N GLU A 148 32.72 1.09 2.39
CA GLU A 148 33.72 2.16 2.26
C GLU A 148 34.70 2.15 3.43
N ASP A 149 34.19 2.06 4.66
CA ASP A 149 35.01 2.08 5.88
C ASP A 149 35.72 0.71 6.10
N THR A 150 35.08 -0.41 5.71
CA THR A 150 35.60 -1.77 5.86
C THR A 150 35.29 -2.64 4.62
N PRO A 151 36.21 -2.77 3.65
CA PRO A 151 35.92 -3.48 2.39
C PRO A 151 35.72 -4.99 2.56
N ASP A 152 36.34 -5.60 3.57
CA ASP A 152 36.26 -7.04 3.85
C ASP A 152 35.09 -7.43 4.77
N PHE A 153 34.10 -6.54 4.96
CA PHE A 153 32.95 -6.82 5.81
C PHE A 153 32.18 -8.08 5.33
N PRO A 154 31.80 -9.02 6.23
CA PRO A 154 31.23 -10.31 5.83
C PRO A 154 29.86 -10.19 5.13
N ILE A 155 29.17 -9.07 5.29
CA ILE A 155 27.90 -8.78 4.64
C ILE A 155 28.11 -7.86 3.45
N GLN A 156 27.91 -8.40 2.25
CA GLN A 156 27.97 -7.65 0.99
C GLN A 156 26.60 -7.43 0.34
N SER A 157 25.52 -7.94 0.94
CA SER A 157 24.17 -7.90 0.38
C SER A 157 23.21 -7.15 1.29
N GLU A 158 22.45 -6.21 0.71
CA GLU A 158 21.45 -5.40 1.41
C GLU A 158 20.42 -6.27 2.15
N MET A 159 19.93 -7.32 1.49
CA MET A 159 18.96 -8.24 2.09
C MET A 159 19.52 -9.01 3.30
N THR A 160 20.84 -9.21 3.33
CA THR A 160 21.50 -9.89 4.45
C THR A 160 21.69 -8.91 5.60
N LEU A 161 22.10 -7.67 5.29
CA LEU A 161 22.20 -6.57 6.26
C LEU A 161 20.84 -6.28 6.91
N LEU A 162 19.77 -6.22 6.12
CA LEU A 162 18.39 -6.02 6.60
C LEU A 162 18.00 -7.03 7.68
N ARG A 163 18.28 -8.33 7.44
CA ARG A 163 17.99 -9.39 8.41
C ARG A 163 18.78 -9.21 9.69
N TYR A 164 20.03 -8.75 9.56
CA TYR A 164 20.91 -8.50 10.68
C TYR A 164 20.51 -7.28 11.49
N MET A 165 20.09 -6.19 10.85
CA MET A 165 19.52 -5.03 11.53
C MET A 165 18.32 -5.45 12.39
N HIS A 166 17.39 -6.23 11.84
CA HIS A 166 16.28 -6.76 12.64
C HIS A 166 16.73 -7.64 13.82
N ARG A 167 17.79 -8.42 13.64
CA ARG A 167 18.36 -9.26 14.71
C ARG A 167 19.02 -8.43 15.81
N LEU A 168 19.65 -7.31 15.46
CA LEU A 168 20.31 -6.39 16.40
C LEU A 168 19.35 -5.54 17.23
N GLY A 169 18.05 -5.52 16.85
CA GLY A 169 17.00 -4.81 17.57
C GLY A 169 16.37 -3.66 16.78
N PHE A 170 16.96 -3.26 15.65
CA PHE A 170 16.47 -2.16 14.84
C PHE A 170 15.05 -2.41 14.33
N LYS A 171 14.21 -1.38 14.45
CA LYS A 171 12.81 -1.40 14.05
C LYS A 171 12.58 -0.41 12.92
N TYR A 172 11.99 -0.90 11.83
CA TYR A 172 11.49 -0.03 10.77
C TYR A 172 10.06 0.39 11.12
N LYS A 173 9.86 1.68 11.40
CA LYS A 173 8.57 2.21 11.86
C LYS A 173 8.13 3.37 10.99
N ALA A 174 6.81 3.55 10.91
CA ALA A 174 6.25 4.77 10.35
C ALA A 174 6.65 5.94 11.27
N THR A 175 7.15 7.02 10.67
CA THR A 175 7.47 8.25 11.37
C THR A 175 6.17 8.87 11.86
N SER A 176 5.97 8.91 13.18
CA SER A 176 4.92 9.75 13.73
C SER A 176 5.32 11.20 13.50
N LYS A 177 4.43 11.99 12.91
CA LYS A 177 4.59 13.44 12.88
C LYS A 177 4.54 13.93 14.32
N ILE A 178 5.74 14.10 14.88
CA ILE A 178 6.03 14.99 15.98
C ILE A 178 5.38 14.61 17.32
N SER A 179 6.19 14.11 18.27
CA SER A 179 5.99 14.46 19.67
C SER A 179 6.79 15.74 19.94
N ILE A 180 6.27 16.92 19.56
CA ILE A 180 6.70 18.14 20.24
C ILE A 180 6.21 17.88 21.66
N PRO A 181 7.08 17.88 22.68
CA PRO A 181 6.62 17.84 24.04
C PRO A 181 5.97 19.20 24.32
N LEU A 182 4.74 19.38 23.82
CA LEU A 182 3.89 20.54 24.09
C LEU A 182 3.66 20.67 25.60
N ASP A 183 3.80 19.55 26.32
CA ASP A 183 3.70 19.44 27.76
C ASP A 183 5.00 19.79 28.50
N ALA A 184 6.12 20.03 27.80
CA ALA A 184 7.32 20.52 28.47
C ALA A 184 7.04 21.89 29.10
N THR A 185 7.41 22.03 30.37
CA THR A 185 7.10 23.20 31.19
C THR A 185 7.61 24.51 30.59
N SER A 186 8.75 24.47 29.90
CA SER A 186 9.32 25.62 29.17
C SER A 186 8.41 26.11 28.04
N PHE A 187 7.82 25.21 27.26
CA PHE A 187 6.87 25.54 26.20
C PHE A 187 5.56 26.09 26.75
N ILE A 188 5.05 25.50 27.84
CA ILE A 188 3.84 25.97 28.52
C ILE A 188 4.04 27.40 29.05
N ALA A 189 5.18 27.68 29.70
CA ALA A 189 5.50 29.00 30.21
C ALA A 189 5.65 30.04 29.09
N ALA A 190 6.35 29.70 28.01
CA ALA A 190 6.49 30.56 26.85
C ALA A 190 5.13 30.89 26.21
N ARG A 191 4.26 29.88 26.08
CA ARG A 191 2.89 30.04 25.55
C ARG A 191 2.03 30.93 26.45
N ALA A 192 2.10 30.75 27.77
CA ALA A 192 1.39 31.60 28.72
C ALA A 192 1.83 33.07 28.64
N LYS A 193 3.15 33.32 28.51
CA LYS A 193 3.70 34.67 28.33
C LYS A 193 3.21 35.30 27.02
N TYR A 194 3.23 34.53 25.92
CA TYR A 194 2.71 34.98 24.63
C TYR A 194 1.23 35.37 24.70
N PHE A 195 0.38 34.55 25.33
CA PHE A 195 -1.04 34.85 25.43
C PHE A 195 -1.36 36.07 26.30
N ARG A 196 -0.59 36.30 27.38
CA ARG A 196 -0.72 37.54 28.16
C ARG A 196 -0.42 38.76 27.30
N HIS A 197 0.71 38.73 26.60
CA HIS A 197 1.08 39.80 25.69
C HIS A 197 0.03 40.04 24.59
N LEU A 198 -0.50 38.96 24.00
CA LEU A 198 -1.56 39.05 23.01
C LEU A 198 -2.86 39.65 23.58
N SER A 199 -3.18 39.34 24.84
CA SER A 199 -4.31 39.95 25.54
C SER A 199 -4.11 41.46 25.71
N ASP A 200 -2.92 41.88 26.13
CA ASP A 200 -2.60 43.30 26.30
C ASP A 200 -2.72 44.06 24.98
N LEU A 201 -2.25 43.49 23.87
CA LEU A 201 -2.40 44.10 22.53
C LEU A 201 -3.87 44.25 22.14
N ARG A 202 -4.72 43.27 22.46
CA ARG A 202 -6.17 43.35 22.19
C ARG A 202 -6.86 44.40 23.06
N THR A 203 -6.46 44.53 24.33
CA THR A 203 -7.01 45.55 25.23
C THR A 203 -6.64 46.97 24.79
N ASN A 204 -5.51 47.13 24.11
CA ASN A 204 -5.06 48.41 23.56
C ASN A 204 -5.54 48.67 22.11
N ASP A 205 -6.56 47.93 21.63
CA ASP A 205 -7.16 48.08 20.30
C ASP A 205 -6.19 47.94 19.11
N PHE A 206 -5.10 47.17 19.27
CA PHE A 206 -4.22 46.84 18.13
C PHE A 206 -4.88 45.80 17.21
N VAL A 207 -4.80 46.04 15.89
CA VAL A 207 -5.22 45.08 14.87
C VAL A 207 -4.14 44.02 14.68
N ILE A 208 -4.47 42.77 15.00
CA ILE A 208 -3.52 41.65 14.94
C ILE A 208 -3.67 40.91 13.61
N TYR A 209 -2.59 40.86 12.85
CA TYR A 209 -2.49 40.06 11.64
C TYR A 209 -1.61 38.85 11.88
N TYR A 210 -2.12 37.66 11.54
CA TYR A 210 -1.36 36.42 11.61
C TYR A 210 -0.86 36.07 10.22
N HIS A 211 0.44 35.82 10.10
CA HIS A 211 1.06 35.26 8.91
C HIS A 211 1.60 33.88 9.28
N ASP A 212 1.32 32.88 8.45
CA ASP A 212 1.89 31.54 8.59
C ASP A 212 2.57 31.16 7.29
N GLU A 213 3.84 30.80 7.37
CA GLU A 213 4.61 30.32 6.23
C GLU A 213 4.46 28.80 6.17
N THR A 214 3.80 28.30 5.13
CA THR A 214 3.79 26.86 4.86
C THR A 214 5.04 26.50 4.07
N CYS A 215 6.10 26.04 4.75
CA CYS A 215 7.26 25.49 4.05
C CYS A 215 6.87 24.21 3.31
N THR A 216 6.85 24.24 1.97
CA THR A 216 6.62 23.07 1.13
C THR A 216 7.91 22.28 0.90
N ASN A 217 8.54 21.78 1.96
CA ASN A 217 9.65 20.83 1.83
C ASN A 217 9.08 19.43 1.55
N SER A 218 8.52 19.24 0.36
CA SER A 218 7.82 18.03 -0.08
C SER A 218 8.74 16.81 -0.31
N GLY A 219 9.83 16.67 0.45
CA GLY A 219 10.82 15.59 0.26
C GLY A 219 11.75 15.31 1.44
N ASP A 220 11.85 16.19 2.43
CA ASP A 220 12.77 16.01 3.56
C ASP A 220 12.22 15.07 4.64
N GLU A 221 10.91 14.81 4.65
CA GLU A 221 10.28 13.91 5.61
C GLU A 221 10.09 12.51 5.02
N GLN A 222 10.77 11.52 5.59
CA GLN A 222 10.51 10.12 5.28
C GLN A 222 9.34 9.60 6.11
N ARG A 223 8.36 8.97 5.44
CA ARG A 223 7.21 8.35 6.11
C ARG A 223 7.59 7.16 6.97
N TYR A 224 8.71 6.51 6.67
CA TYR A 224 9.20 5.35 7.39
C TYR A 224 10.70 5.50 7.62
N VAL A 225 11.14 5.22 8.84
CA VAL A 225 12.53 5.40 9.26
C VAL A 225 12.93 4.21 10.13
N TRP A 226 14.21 3.86 10.06
CA TRP A 226 14.82 2.91 10.97
C TRP A 226 15.08 3.57 12.32
N VAL A 227 14.69 2.89 13.39
CA VAL A 227 14.92 3.30 14.78
C VAL A 227 15.69 2.18 15.45
N ASP A 228 16.74 2.52 16.19
CA ASP A 228 17.46 1.59 17.08
C ASP A 228 16.57 1.23 18.28
#